data_AF-A0A8J4WSK7-F1
#
_entry.id   AF-A0A8J4WSK7-F1
#
_cell.length_a   1.000
_cell.length_b   1.000
_cell.length_c   1.000
_cell.angle_alpha   90.00
_cell.angle_beta   90.00
_cell.angle_gamma   90.00
#
_symmetry.space_group_name_H-M   'P 1'
#
loop_
_entity.id
_entity.type
_entity.pdbx_description
1 polymer ?
#
loop_
_entity_poly.entity_id
_entity_poly.type
_entity_poly.pdbx_seq_one_letter_code
_entity_poly.pdbx_strand_id
1 'polypeptide(L)'
;MVDYHAANNPSQSSAQQSYMEQENSWDRDLLLDPAWEKQQRKTFTAWCNSHLRKAGTQIENIEEDFRDGLKLMLLLEVISGERLPKPERGKMRVHKINNVNKALDFIASKGVKLVSIGAEEIVDGNVKMTLGMIWTIILRFAIQDISVE
;
A
#
# COMPACT_ATOMS: atom_id res chain seq x y z
N MET A 1 48.55 41.24 -27.97
CA MET A 1 48.46 39.95 -28.70
C MET A 1 49.20 38.94 -27.84
N VAL A 2 48.57 37.98 -27.16
CA VAL A 2 47.27 37.32 -27.40
C VAL A 2 46.66 36.95 -26.05
N ASP A 3 45.37 37.21 -25.88
CA ASP A 3 44.55 36.86 -24.71
C ASP A 3 44.42 35.34 -24.54
N TYR A 4 44.65 34.82 -23.33
CA TYR A 4 44.26 33.46 -22.95
C TYR A 4 42.78 33.45 -22.56
N HIS A 5 41.91 33.35 -23.57
CA HIS A 5 40.49 33.06 -23.35
C HIS A 5 40.28 31.58 -23.02
N ALA A 6 39.62 31.34 -21.89
CA ALA A 6 39.06 30.06 -21.50
C ALA A 6 38.11 29.53 -22.58
N ALA A 7 38.39 28.34 -23.11
CA ALA A 7 37.42 27.56 -23.86
C ALA A 7 36.72 26.59 -22.91
N ASN A 8 35.72 27.10 -22.18
CA ASN A 8 34.75 26.25 -21.49
C ASN A 8 33.82 25.68 -22.57
N ASN A 9 33.96 24.40 -22.88
CA ASN A 9 33.14 23.72 -23.88
C ASN A 9 31.78 23.34 -23.25
N PRO A 10 30.64 23.98 -23.58
CA PRO A 10 29.38 23.77 -22.87
C PRO A 10 28.60 22.54 -23.36
N SER A 11 29.15 21.75 -24.28
CA SER A 11 28.39 20.74 -25.04
C SER A 11 28.57 19.30 -24.54
N GLN A 12 29.40 19.05 -23.54
CA GLN A 12 29.60 17.70 -22.97
C GLN A 12 28.91 17.49 -21.61
N SER A 13 28.59 18.56 -20.88
CA SER A 13 28.00 18.47 -19.55
C SER A 13 26.53 18.06 -19.55
N SER A 14 25.72 18.54 -20.50
CA SER A 14 24.27 18.30 -20.52
C SER A 14 23.89 16.84 -20.80
N ALA A 15 24.63 16.18 -21.69
CA ALA A 15 24.40 14.76 -22.00
C ALA A 15 24.78 13.89 -20.80
N GLN A 16 25.94 14.11 -20.19
CA GLN A 16 26.38 13.35 -19.01
C GLN A 16 25.47 13.58 -17.80
N GLN A 17 24.97 14.80 -17.58
CA GLN A 17 23.97 15.07 -16.54
C GLN A 17 22.64 14.38 -16.82
N SER A 18 22.16 14.39 -18.08
CA SER A 18 20.91 13.71 -18.45
C SER A 18 21.01 12.18 -18.34
N TYR A 19 22.18 11.59 -18.61
CA TYR A 19 22.43 10.15 -18.38
C TYR A 19 22.54 9.81 -16.90
N MET A 20 23.19 10.64 -16.09
CA MET A 20 23.27 10.45 -14.63
C MET A 20 21.92 10.69 -13.92
N GLU A 21 21.08 11.59 -14.44
CA GLU A 21 19.70 11.79 -13.97
C GLU A 21 18.77 10.65 -14.41
N GLN A 22 18.98 10.09 -15.60
CA GLN A 22 18.32 8.84 -16.01
C GLN A 22 18.79 7.67 -15.13
N GLU A 23 20.07 7.38 -14.97
CA GLU A 23 20.52 6.28 -14.10
C GLU A 23 19.98 6.42 -12.66
N ASN A 24 19.98 7.62 -12.08
CA ASN A 24 19.36 7.88 -10.77
C ASN A 24 17.83 7.73 -10.74
N SER A 25 17.14 7.93 -11.87
CA SER A 25 15.69 7.73 -12.00
C SER A 25 15.34 6.25 -12.17
N TRP A 26 16.21 5.46 -12.79
CA TRP A 26 16.00 4.03 -13.02
C TRP A 26 16.45 3.21 -11.81
N ASP A 27 17.51 3.61 -11.12
CA ASP A 27 17.96 2.97 -9.87
C ASP A 27 16.99 3.16 -8.70
N ARG A 28 16.23 4.27 -8.66
CA ARG A 28 15.24 4.49 -7.59
C ARG A 28 14.01 3.60 -7.68
N ASP A 29 13.61 3.18 -8.88
CA ASP A 29 12.50 2.23 -9.09
C ASP A 29 12.96 0.76 -9.05
N LEU A 30 14.26 0.49 -9.30
CA LEU A 30 14.87 -0.85 -9.22
C LEU A 30 15.26 -1.28 -7.80
N LEU A 31 15.28 -0.37 -6.82
CA LEU A 31 15.69 -0.63 -5.42
C LEU A 31 14.59 -1.25 -4.54
N LEU A 32 13.42 -1.50 -5.10
CA LEU A 32 12.43 -2.40 -4.51
C LEU A 32 12.66 -3.81 -5.06
N ASP A 33 13.59 -4.55 -4.44
CA ASP A 33 13.86 -5.96 -4.81
C ASP A 33 12.56 -6.79 -4.95
N PRO A 34 12.21 -7.30 -6.16
CA PRO A 34 10.95 -8.00 -6.41
C PRO A 34 10.71 -9.20 -5.47
N ALA A 35 11.77 -9.74 -4.88
CA ALA A 35 11.69 -10.83 -3.91
C ALA A 35 11.06 -10.40 -2.58
N TRP A 36 11.39 -9.21 -2.05
CA TRP A 36 10.82 -8.75 -0.79
C TRP A 36 9.33 -8.46 -0.94
N GLU A 37 8.92 -7.84 -2.06
CA GLU A 37 7.51 -7.52 -2.29
C GLU A 37 6.70 -8.81 -2.45
N LYS A 38 7.22 -9.77 -3.22
CA LYS A 38 6.62 -11.09 -3.38
C LYS A 38 6.48 -11.83 -2.04
N GLN A 39 7.51 -11.76 -1.20
CA GLN A 39 7.49 -12.38 0.13
C GLN A 39 6.47 -11.70 1.05
N GLN A 40 6.42 -10.36 1.07
CA GLN A 40 5.42 -9.61 1.84
C GLN A 40 4.01 -9.94 1.39
N ARG A 41 3.73 -9.90 0.08
CA ARG A 41 2.43 -10.31 -0.49
C ARG A 41 2.04 -11.70 -0.01
N LYS A 42 2.94 -12.68 -0.13
CA LYS A 42 2.67 -14.06 0.32
C LYS A 42 2.33 -14.12 1.81
N THR A 43 3.14 -13.47 2.64
CA THR A 43 2.95 -13.46 4.10
C THR A 43 1.65 -12.76 4.50
N PHE A 44 1.37 -11.58 3.95
CA PHE A 44 0.19 -10.79 4.27
C PHE A 44 -1.08 -11.47 3.78
N THR A 45 -1.08 -12.03 2.56
CA THR A 45 -2.19 -12.84 2.04
C THR A 45 -2.48 -14.03 2.95
N ALA A 46 -1.44 -14.76 3.38
CA ALA A 46 -1.61 -15.88 4.29
C ALA A 46 -2.17 -15.45 5.66
N TRP A 47 -1.68 -14.34 6.20
CA TRP A 47 -2.18 -13.77 7.44
C TRP A 47 -3.67 -13.39 7.33
N CYS A 48 -4.06 -12.63 6.29
CA CYS A 48 -5.46 -12.29 6.03
C CYS A 48 -6.35 -13.54 5.92
N ASN A 49 -5.88 -14.56 5.20
CA ASN A 49 -6.62 -15.82 5.03
C ASN A 49 -6.75 -16.64 6.30
N SER A 50 -5.81 -16.52 7.26
CA SER A 50 -5.93 -17.16 8.58
C SER A 50 -7.14 -16.64 9.38
N HIS A 51 -7.60 -15.43 9.08
CA HIS A 51 -8.78 -14.80 9.66
C HIS A 51 -10.01 -14.97 8.76
N LEU A 52 -9.93 -14.63 7.47
CA LEU A 52 -11.08 -14.66 6.55
C LEU A 52 -11.69 -16.05 6.37
N ARG A 53 -10.89 -17.12 6.49
CA ARG A 53 -11.41 -18.49 6.43
C ARG A 53 -12.39 -18.81 7.56
N LYS A 54 -12.26 -18.15 8.72
CA LYS A 54 -13.22 -18.25 9.84
C LYS A 54 -14.59 -17.68 9.47
N ALA A 55 -14.64 -16.75 8.50
CA ALA A 55 -15.85 -16.17 7.93
C ALA A 55 -16.25 -16.82 6.59
N GLY A 56 -15.64 -17.94 6.20
CA GLY A 56 -16.00 -18.70 5.01
C GLY A 56 -15.54 -18.10 3.67
N THR A 57 -14.52 -17.22 3.68
CA THR A 57 -13.97 -16.63 2.46
C THR A 57 -12.43 -16.57 2.47
N GLN A 58 -11.83 -16.19 1.35
CA GLN A 58 -10.39 -16.00 1.20
C GLN A 58 -10.06 -14.99 0.09
N ILE A 59 -8.81 -14.54 0.09
CA ILE A 59 -8.20 -13.74 -0.96
C ILE A 59 -7.07 -14.54 -1.64
N GLU A 60 -6.85 -14.26 -2.91
CA GLU A 60 -5.78 -14.83 -3.73
C GLU A 60 -4.79 -13.75 -4.13
N ASN A 61 -5.30 -12.58 -4.56
CA ASN A 61 -4.50 -11.42 -4.95
C ASN A 61 -4.85 -10.25 -4.02
N ILE A 62 -3.89 -9.81 -3.21
CA ILE A 62 -4.14 -8.85 -2.13
C ILE A 62 -4.47 -7.44 -2.65
N GLU A 63 -3.87 -7.02 -3.76
CA GLU A 63 -4.11 -5.72 -4.39
C GLU A 63 -5.41 -5.67 -5.20
N GLU A 64 -5.96 -6.81 -5.60
CA GLU A 64 -7.22 -6.89 -6.35
C GLU A 64 -8.42 -7.21 -5.45
N ASP A 65 -8.29 -8.18 -4.55
CA ASP A 65 -9.40 -8.69 -3.75
C ASP A 65 -9.90 -7.73 -2.67
N PHE A 66 -9.12 -6.71 -2.32
CA PHE A 66 -9.52 -5.67 -1.37
C PHE A 66 -10.09 -4.41 -2.02
N ARG A 67 -10.06 -4.29 -3.36
CA ARG A 67 -10.43 -3.06 -4.08
C ARG A 67 -11.87 -2.65 -3.92
N ASP A 68 -12.79 -3.58 -3.63
CA ASP A 68 -14.20 -3.27 -3.41
C ASP A 68 -14.54 -2.93 -1.94
N GLY A 69 -13.56 -3.06 -1.05
CA GLY A 69 -13.66 -2.83 0.38
C GLY A 69 -14.42 -3.92 1.16
N LEU A 70 -15.09 -4.88 0.51
CA LEU A 70 -15.97 -5.84 1.19
C LEU A 70 -15.18 -6.82 2.04
N LYS A 71 -14.16 -7.47 1.46
CA LYS A 71 -13.29 -8.39 2.19
C LYS A 71 -12.42 -7.67 3.22
N LEU A 72 -12.06 -6.40 2.96
CA LEU A 72 -11.29 -5.57 3.89
C LEU A 72 -12.11 -5.25 5.14
N MET A 73 -13.36 -4.79 4.97
CA MET A 73 -14.27 -4.56 6.09
C MET A 73 -14.52 -5.85 6.88
N LEU A 74 -14.76 -6.97 6.20
CA LEU A 74 -14.95 -8.26 6.86
C LEU A 74 -13.72 -8.70 7.65
N LEU A 75 -12.52 -8.51 7.09
CA LEU A 75 -11.27 -8.79 7.81
C LEU A 75 -11.20 -7.99 9.12
N LEU A 76 -11.49 -6.69 9.06
CA LEU A 76 -11.50 -5.81 10.24
C LEU A 76 -12.53 -6.27 11.29
N GLU A 77 -13.73 -6.67 10.88
CA GLU A 77 -14.73 -7.22 11.81
C GLU A 77 -14.23 -8.50 12.48
N VAL A 78 -13.61 -9.41 11.73
CA VAL A 78 -13.13 -10.70 12.24
C VAL A 78 -11.98 -10.52 13.24
N ILE A 79 -11.03 -9.62 12.96
CA ILE A 79 -9.86 -9.42 13.83
C ILE A 79 -10.18 -8.58 15.07
N SER A 80 -11.12 -7.65 14.97
CA SER A 80 -11.51 -6.78 16.10
C SER A 80 -12.64 -7.37 16.95
N GLY A 81 -13.47 -8.25 16.38
CA GLY A 81 -14.71 -8.70 17.01
C GLY A 81 -15.84 -7.66 17.00
N GLU A 82 -15.64 -6.50 16.33
CA GLU A 82 -16.59 -5.40 16.28
C GLU A 82 -17.27 -5.30 14.91
N ARG A 83 -18.47 -4.73 14.86
CA ARG A 83 -19.21 -4.54 13.61
C ARG A 83 -18.91 -3.19 12.98
N LEU A 84 -18.66 -3.21 11.67
CA LEU A 84 -18.52 -2.01 10.86
C LEU A 84 -19.88 -1.56 10.32
N PRO A 85 -20.01 -0.30 9.84
CA PRO A 85 -21.20 0.15 9.13
C PRO A 85 -21.53 -0.74 7.93
N LYS A 86 -22.82 -0.81 7.56
CA LYS A 86 -23.26 -1.69 6.47
C LYS A 86 -22.52 -1.37 5.15
N PRO A 87 -21.95 -2.39 4.48
CA PRO A 87 -21.26 -2.18 3.21
C PRO A 87 -22.24 -1.89 2.07
N GLU A 88 -21.79 -1.11 1.10
CA GLU A 88 -22.47 -0.87 -0.17
C GLU A 88 -22.13 -1.99 -1.15
N ARG A 89 -23.15 -2.65 -1.72
CA ARG A 89 -22.98 -3.78 -2.65
C ARG A 89 -23.05 -3.36 -4.12
N GLY A 90 -23.08 -2.05 -4.39
CA GLY A 90 -23.13 -1.51 -5.74
C GLY A 90 -21.81 -1.71 -6.49
N LYS A 91 -21.88 -1.83 -7.82
CA LYS A 91 -20.69 -2.13 -8.65
C LYS A 91 -19.85 -0.91 -9.04
N MET A 92 -20.43 0.30 -8.93
CA MET A 92 -19.74 1.55 -9.32
C MET A 92 -18.53 1.84 -8.39
N ARG A 93 -17.51 2.52 -8.93
CA ARG A 93 -16.28 2.90 -8.20
C ARG A 93 -16.59 3.68 -6.91
N VAL A 94 -17.60 4.55 -6.92
CA VAL A 94 -17.99 5.33 -5.73
C VAL A 94 -18.40 4.44 -4.54
N HIS A 95 -19.11 3.32 -4.79
CA HIS A 95 -19.49 2.39 -3.70
C HIS A 95 -18.26 1.71 -3.10
N LYS A 96 -17.28 1.37 -3.96
CA LYS A 96 -16.01 0.78 -3.52
C LYS A 96 -15.22 1.76 -2.65
N ILE A 97 -15.12 3.02 -3.08
CA ILE A 97 -14.51 4.10 -2.30
C ILE A 97 -15.20 4.24 -0.95
N ASN A 98 -16.54 4.28 -0.92
CA ASN A 98 -17.29 4.39 0.33
C ASN A 98 -17.03 3.22 1.28
N ASN A 99 -16.91 1.98 0.77
CA ASN A 99 -16.58 0.82 1.59
C ASN A 99 -15.17 0.89 2.13
N VAL A 100 -14.20 1.26 1.30
CA VAL A 100 -12.81 1.42 1.76
C VAL A 100 -12.72 2.56 2.78
N ASN A 101 -13.38 3.70 2.58
CA ASN A 101 -13.42 4.78 3.57
C ASN A 101 -13.98 4.29 4.92
N LYS A 102 -15.07 3.52 4.94
CA LYS A 102 -15.58 2.92 6.19
C LYS A 102 -14.53 2.06 6.90
N ALA A 103 -13.72 1.31 6.14
CA ALA A 103 -12.62 0.53 6.69
C ALA A 103 -11.48 1.42 7.21
N LEU A 104 -11.07 2.44 6.47
CA LEU A 104 -10.01 3.38 6.88
C LEU A 104 -10.41 4.18 8.13
N ASP A 105 -11.65 4.65 8.20
CA ASP A 105 -12.22 5.34 9.36
C ASP A 105 -12.23 4.43 10.59
N PHE A 106 -12.61 3.16 10.41
CA PHE A 106 -12.55 2.17 11.48
C PHE A 106 -11.12 1.98 11.98
N ILE A 107 -10.15 1.82 11.09
CA ILE A 107 -8.73 1.69 11.45
C ILE A 107 -8.27 2.94 12.22
N ALA A 108 -8.62 4.13 11.75
CA ALA A 108 -8.30 5.39 12.42
C ALA A 108 -8.89 5.46 13.83
N SER A 109 -10.14 5.00 14.01
CA SER A 109 -10.80 4.94 15.32
C SER A 109 -10.07 4.06 16.35
N LYS A 110 -9.21 3.13 15.90
CA LYS A 110 -8.39 2.25 16.76
C LYS A 110 -7.04 2.86 17.15
N GLY A 111 -6.85 4.16 16.88
CA GLY A 111 -5.65 4.91 17.24
C GLY A 111 -4.54 4.84 16.19
N VAL A 112 -4.85 4.37 14.98
CA VAL A 112 -3.89 4.25 13.88
C VAL A 112 -3.89 5.51 13.02
N LYS A 113 -2.71 6.05 12.70
CA LYS A 113 -2.57 7.16 11.74
C LYS A 113 -2.15 6.63 10.38
N LEU A 114 -3.09 6.60 9.43
CA LEU A 114 -2.85 6.20 8.05
C LEU A 114 -2.34 7.41 7.24
N VAL A 115 -1.05 7.74 7.37
CA VAL A 115 -0.43 8.83 6.60
C VAL A 115 -0.24 8.37 5.16
N SER A 116 -0.74 9.15 4.21
CA SER A 116 -0.60 8.92 2.76
C SER A 116 -1.33 7.70 2.19
N ILE A 117 -2.31 7.13 2.91
CA ILE A 117 -3.16 6.04 2.40
C ILE A 117 -4.59 6.57 2.26
N GLY A 118 -5.04 6.74 1.02
CA GLY A 118 -6.41 7.12 0.67
C GLY A 118 -7.20 5.95 0.09
N ALA A 119 -8.53 6.04 0.12
CA ALA A 119 -9.39 4.98 -0.41
C ALA A 119 -9.24 4.79 -1.92
N GLU A 120 -8.99 5.86 -2.66
CA GLU A 120 -8.76 5.85 -4.10
C GLU A 120 -7.62 4.92 -4.48
N GLU A 121 -6.49 5.02 -3.77
CA GLU A 121 -5.31 4.19 -4.03
C GLU A 121 -5.59 2.69 -3.85
N ILE A 122 -6.38 2.34 -2.83
CA ILE A 122 -6.78 0.94 -2.59
C ILE A 122 -7.76 0.47 -3.67
N VAL A 123 -8.74 1.29 -4.03
CA VAL A 123 -9.73 0.95 -5.07
C VAL A 123 -9.09 0.83 -6.45
N ASP A 124 -8.04 1.60 -6.72
CA ASP A 124 -7.34 1.59 -7.99
C ASP A 124 -6.25 0.50 -8.06
N GLY A 125 -5.98 -0.20 -6.94
CA GLY A 125 -5.07 -1.35 -6.90
C GLY A 125 -3.61 -0.96 -6.70
N ASN A 126 -3.33 0.19 -6.07
CA ASN A 126 -1.97 0.59 -5.74
C ASN A 126 -1.38 -0.41 -4.73
N VAL A 127 -0.48 -1.25 -5.21
CA VAL A 127 0.14 -2.33 -4.44
C VAL A 127 0.82 -1.80 -3.19
N LYS A 128 1.63 -0.74 -3.32
CA LYS A 128 2.41 -0.19 -2.21
C LYS A 128 1.50 0.33 -1.09
N MET A 129 0.43 1.03 -1.46
CA MET A 129 -0.54 1.54 -0.49
C MET A 129 -1.36 0.40 0.13
N THR A 130 -1.75 -0.60 -0.65
CA THR A 130 -2.46 -1.79 -0.14
C THR A 130 -1.60 -2.56 0.86
N LEU A 131 -0.34 -2.86 0.52
CA LEU A 131 0.59 -3.56 1.42
C LEU A 131 0.87 -2.73 2.68
N GLY A 132 1.07 -1.41 2.55
CA GLY A 132 1.26 -0.51 3.69
C GLY A 132 0.05 -0.47 4.64
N MET A 133 -1.16 -0.45 4.08
CA MET A 133 -2.40 -0.52 4.86
C MET A 133 -2.50 -1.84 5.63
N ILE A 134 -2.30 -2.98 4.95
CA ILE A 134 -2.38 -4.30 5.58
C ILE A 134 -1.30 -4.48 6.65
N TRP A 135 -0.07 -4.01 6.39
CA TRP A 135 0.99 -3.98 7.40
C TRP A 135 0.56 -3.22 8.66
N THR A 136 -0.04 -2.05 8.49
CA THR A 136 -0.51 -1.23 9.61
C THR A 136 -1.59 -1.94 10.42
N ILE A 137 -2.52 -2.63 9.73
CA ILE A 137 -3.55 -3.46 10.38
C ILE A 137 -2.91 -4.60 11.19
N ILE A 138 -1.94 -5.32 10.60
CA ILE A 138 -1.23 -6.40 11.29
C ILE A 138 -0.54 -5.89 12.56
N LEU A 139 0.21 -4.80 12.45
CA LEU A 139 0.88 -4.17 13.60
C LEU A 139 -0.12 -3.86 14.73
N ARG A 140 -1.26 -3.26 14.39
CA ARG A 140 -2.25 -2.83 15.39
C ARG A 140 -2.96 -3.98 16.08
N PHE A 141 -3.38 -5.01 15.34
CA PHE A 141 -4.29 -6.04 15.85
C PHE A 141 -3.63 -7.37 16.22
N ALA A 142 -2.40 -7.63 15.73
CA ALA A 142 -1.70 -8.88 16.04
C ALA A 142 -0.53 -8.70 17.01
N ILE A 143 0.05 -7.50 17.10
CA ILE A 143 1.31 -7.28 17.83
C ILE A 143 1.10 -6.33 19.02
N GLN A 144 0.40 -5.21 18.83
CA GLN A 144 0.29 -4.18 19.87
C GLN A 144 -0.53 -4.61 21.11
N ASP A 145 -1.42 -5.59 20.98
CA ASP A 145 -2.18 -6.12 22.13
C ASP A 145 -1.45 -7.26 22.87
N ILE A 146 -0.20 -7.59 22.49
CA ILE A 146 0.64 -8.53 23.24
C ILE A 146 1.27 -7.79 24.43
N SER A 147 0.59 -7.81 25.58
CA SER A 147 1.22 -7.47 26.87
C SER A 147 2.04 -8.66 27.36
N VAL A 148 3.35 -8.44 27.58
CA VAL A 148 4.19 -9.41 28.28
C VAL A 148 3.88 -9.27 29.77
N GLU A 149 3.18 -10.25 30.35
CA GLU A 149 3.15 -10.47 31.80
C GLU A 149 4.43 -11.18 32.27
#